data_AF-A0A8N4L2F7-F1
#
_entry.id   AF-A0A8N4L2F7-F1
#
_cell.length_a   1.000
_cell.length_b   1.000
_cell.length_c   1.000
_cell.angle_alpha   90.00
_cell.angle_beta   90.00
_cell.angle_gamma   90.00
#
_symmetry.space_group_name_H-M   'P 1'
#
loop_
_entity.id
_entity.type
_entity.pdbx_description
1 polymer ?
#
loop_
_entity_poly.entity_id
_entity_poly.type
_entity_poly.pdbx_seq_one_letter_code
_entity_poly.pdbx_strand_id
1 'polypeptide(L)' 'MASASDQREEELQVFWSYIVGMLTNLDSLPLDRIHQMLKLFASHGGGIEFTQDELKNFLQRKVREHKLMYTGGVYQLYK' A
#
# COMPACT_ATOMS: atom_id res chain seq x y z
N MET A 1 7.31 -11.63 -23.46
CA MET A 1 7.20 -12.32 -22.15
C MET A 1 7.43 -11.26 -21.10
N ALA A 2 6.44 -10.99 -20.23
CA ALA A 2 6.65 -10.09 -19.10
C ALA A 2 7.63 -10.75 -18.12
N SER A 3 8.62 -9.99 -17.63
CA SER A 3 9.56 -10.49 -16.63
C SER A 3 8.89 -10.56 -15.25
N ALA A 4 9.46 -11.34 -14.32
CA ALA A 4 8.98 -11.37 -12.94
C ALA A 4 9.02 -9.98 -12.26
N SER A 5 9.92 -9.11 -12.71
CA SER A 5 9.99 -7.72 -12.25
C SER A 5 8.79 -6.90 -12.72
N ASP A 6 8.34 -7.08 -13.96
CA ASP A 6 7.19 -6.36 -14.52
C ASP A 6 5.89 -6.71 -13.78
N GLN A 7 5.69 -8.00 -13.50
CA GLN A 7 4.54 -8.48 -12.73
C GLN A 7 4.51 -7.88 -11.32
N ARG A 8 5.66 -7.84 -10.64
CA ARG A 8 5.76 -7.25 -9.30
C ARG A 8 5.51 -5.74 -9.30
N GLU A 9 5.93 -5.03 -10.34
CA GLU A 9 5.63 -3.59 -10.50
C GLU A 9 4.12 -3.36 -10.66
N GLU A 10 3.44 -4.16 -11.49
CA GLU A 10 1.99 -4.10 -11.69
C GLU A 10 1.22 -4.33 -10.38
N GLU A 11 1.62 -5.34 -9.59
CA GLU A 11 1.04 -5.61 -8.26
C GLU A 11 1.20 -4.41 -7.31
N LEU A 12 2.38 -3.79 -7.28
CA LEU A 12 2.64 -2.60 -6.46
C LEU A 12 1.80 -1.39 -6.91
N GLN A 13 1.53 -1.24 -8.21
CA GLN A 13 0.64 -0.20 -8.73
C GLN A 13 -0.82 -0.44 -8.32
N VAL A 14 -1.26 -1.70 -8.33
CA VAL A 14 -2.60 -2.09 -7.85
C VAL A 14 -2.73 -1.79 -6.35
N PHE A 15 -1.77 -2.22 -5.52
CA PHE A 15 -1.76 -1.90 -4.09
C PHE A 15 -1.75 -0.40 -3.83
N TRP A 16 -0.99 0.37 -4.59
CA TRP A 16 -0.97 1.83 -4.45
C TRP A 16 -2.34 2.44 -4.71
N SER A 17 -3.02 2.02 -5.77
CA SER A 17 -4.36 2.51 -6.11
C SER A 17 -5.37 2.25 -4.99
N TYR A 18 -5.32 1.06 -4.37
CA TYR A 18 -6.14 0.75 -3.20
C TYR A 18 -5.78 1.60 -1.98
N ILE A 19 -4.49 1.82 -1.70
CA ILE A 19 -4.06 2.67 -0.59
C ILE A 19 -4.55 4.11 -0.76
N VAL A 20 -4.43 4.66 -1.98
CA VAL A 20 -4.97 5.99 -2.29
C VAL A 20 -6.48 6.02 -2.07
N GLY A 21 -7.22 5.00 -2.53
CA GLY A 21 -8.66 4.89 -2.30
C GLY A 21 -9.01 4.84 -0.81
N MET A 22 -8.30 4.04 -0.02
CA MET A 22 -8.51 3.95 1.43
C MET A 22 -8.27 5.29 2.12
N LEU A 23 -7.14 5.95 1.84
CA LEU A 23 -6.79 7.21 2.51
C LEU A 23 -7.61 8.40 2.00
N THR A 24 -8.13 8.35 0.78
CA THR A 24 -9.12 9.33 0.29
C THR A 24 -10.43 9.23 1.07
N ASN A 25 -10.86 8.00 1.40
CA ASN A 25 -12.16 7.78 2.05
C ASN A 25 -12.10 7.82 3.59
N LEU A 26 -10.95 7.51 4.19
CA LEU A 26 -10.80 7.33 5.64
C LEU A 26 -9.86 8.36 6.27
N ASP A 27 -9.37 9.33 5.49
CA ASP A 27 -8.40 10.38 5.81
C ASP A 27 -7.00 9.89 6.24
N SER A 28 -6.94 8.97 7.21
CA SER A 28 -5.70 8.46 7.76
C SER A 28 -5.84 7.04 8.29
N LEU A 29 -4.78 6.23 8.16
CA LEU A 29 -4.77 4.86 8.68
C LEU A 29 -3.40 4.47 9.24
N PRO A 30 -3.34 3.67 10.33
CA PRO A 30 -2.11 3.05 10.78
C PRO A 30 -1.71 1.87 9.87
N LEU A 31 -0.43 1.49 9.93
CA LEU A 31 0.17 0.45 9.07
C LEU A 31 -0.60 -0.88 9.09
N ASP A 32 -0.97 -1.34 10.27
CA ASP A 32 -1.68 -2.59 10.50
C ASP A 32 -3.07 -2.61 9.83
N ARG A 33 -3.79 -1.48 9.87
CA ARG A 33 -5.12 -1.36 9.22
C ARG A 33 -5.00 -1.35 7.70
N ILE A 34 -4.01 -0.66 7.15
CA ILE A 34 -3.71 -0.71 5.70
C ILE A 34 -3.39 -2.15 5.30
N HIS A 35 -2.56 -2.86 6.08
CA HIS A 35 -2.18 -4.24 5.79
C HIS A 35 -3.37 -5.21 5.84
N GLN A 36 -4.21 -5.12 6.87
CA GLN A 36 -5.41 -5.95 7.01
C GLN A 36 -6.38 -5.72 5.85
N MET A 37 -6.63 -4.47 5.48
CA MET A 37 -7.52 -4.16 4.37
C MET A 37 -6.96 -4.68 3.04
N LEU A 38 -5.68 -4.47 2.76
CA LEU A 38 -5.03 -5.04 1.57
C LEU A 38 -5.14 -6.56 1.51
N LYS A 39 -4.97 -7.26 2.63
CA LYS A 39 -5.13 -8.73 2.70
C LYS A 39 -6.53 -9.19 2.35
N LEU A 40 -7.56 -8.48 2.81
CA LEU A 40 -8.95 -8.80 2.48
C LEU A 40 -9.24 -8.66 0.98
N PHE A 41 -8.59 -7.73 0.29
CA PHE A 41 -8.69 -7.60 -1.17
C PHE A 41 -7.82 -8.64 -1.90
N ALA A 42 -6.58 -8.86 -1.47
CA ALA A 42 -5.63 -9.78 -2.11
C ALA A 42 -6.05 -11.26 -2.02
N SER A 43 -6.77 -11.64 -0.96
CA SER A 43 -7.30 -13.01 -0.79
C SER A 43 -8.32 -13.41 -1.86
N HIS A 44 -8.98 -12.46 -2.52
CA HIS A 44 -9.93 -12.72 -3.61
C HIS A 44 -9.25 -12.85 -4.98
N GLY A 45 -7.97 -12.47 -5.09
CA GLY A 45 -7.25 -12.30 -6.36
C GLY A 45 -6.13 -13.31 -6.65
N GLY A 46 -5.94 -14.34 -5.81
CA GLY A 46 -4.91 -15.37 -6.04
C GLY A 46 -3.78 -15.42 -5.02
N GLY A 47 -3.93 -14.80 -3.85
CA GLY A 47 -3.08 -15.11 -2.69
C GLY A 47 -1.65 -14.57 -2.77
N ILE A 48 -1.48 -13.32 -3.23
CA ILE A 48 -0.18 -12.64 -3.13
C ILE A 48 0.14 -12.42 -1.65
N GLU A 49 1.18 -13.13 -1.18
CA GLU A 49 1.77 -12.94 0.14
C GLU A 49 2.52 -11.60 0.15
N PHE A 50 1.95 -10.60 0.82
CA PHE A 50 2.60 -9.32 1.06
C PHE A 50 2.76 -9.12 2.56
N THR A 51 4.00 -9.04 3.03
CA THR A 51 4.29 -8.94 4.46
C THR A 51 4.07 -7.51 4.98
N GLN A 52 3.89 -7.38 6.30
CA GLN A 52 3.74 -6.05 6.92
C GLN A 52 5.01 -5.20 6.78
N ASP A 53 6.19 -5.84 6.76
CA ASP A 53 7.47 -5.16 6.57
C ASP A 53 7.66 -4.69 5.12
N GLU A 54 7.26 -5.48 4.13
CA GLU A 54 7.24 -5.04 2.73
C GLU A 54 6.30 -3.84 2.54
N LEU A 55 5.11 -3.87 3.17
CA LEU A 55 4.20 -2.73 3.17
C LEU A 55 4.84 -1.51 3.81
N LYS A 56 5.47 -1.66 4.98
CA LYS A 56 6.14 -0.56 5.68
C LYS A 56 7.20 0.09 4.78
N ASN A 57 8.05 -0.72 4.16
CA ASN A 57 9.09 -0.25 3.25
C ASN A 57 8.49 0.47 2.03
N PHE A 58 7.40 -0.06 1.48
CA PHE A 58 6.68 0.57 0.37
C PHE A 58 6.10 1.94 0.75
N LEU A 59 5.39 2.02 1.88
CA LEU A 59 4.81 3.27 2.36
C LEU A 59 5.89 4.30 2.71
N GLN A 60 7.02 3.88 3.30
CA GLN A 60 8.16 4.76 3.55
C GLN A 60 8.76 5.35 2.25
N ARG A 61 8.80 4.58 1.16
CA ARG A 61 9.16 5.13 -0.16
C ARG A 61 8.16 6.19 -0.59
N LYS A 62 6.86 5.95 -0.43
CA LYS A 62 5.81 6.92 -0.76
C LYS A 62 5.85 8.19 0.10
N VAL A 63 6.33 8.10 1.34
CA VAL A 63 6.64 9.28 2.17
C VAL A 63 7.83 10.06 1.60
N ARG A 64 8.92 9.39 1.22
CA ARG A 64 10.08 10.06 0.58
C ARG A 64 9.73 10.69 -0.77
N GLU A 65 8.76 10.12 -1.49
CA GLU A 65 8.23 10.63 -2.76
C GLU A 65 7.19 11.76 -2.58
N HIS A 66 6.93 12.23 -1.35
CA HIS A 66 5.88 13.22 -1.03
C HIS A 66 4.49 12.82 -1.54
N LYS A 67 4.20 11.52 -1.58
CA LYS A 67 2.85 10.99 -1.86
C LYS A 67 2.07 10.74 -0.57
N LEU A 68 2.79 10.44 0.51
CA LEU A 68 2.23 10.24 1.84
C LEU A 68 2.93 11.14 2.86
N MET A 69 2.23 11.37 3.97
CA MET A 69 2.78 11.87 5.22
C MET A 69 2.66 10.76 6.27
N TYR A 70 3.62 10.69 7.20
CA TYR A 70 3.52 9.83 8.37
C TYR A 70 3.66 10.67 9.64
N THR A 71 2.58 10.78 10.40
CA THR A 71 2.53 11.59 11.63
C THR A 71 1.59 10.94 12.64
N GLY A 72 1.92 11.04 13.94
CA GLY A 72 1.07 10.48 15.00
C GLY A 72 0.79 8.97 14.89
N GLY A 73 1.68 8.22 14.23
CA GLY A 73 1.51 6.78 14.04
C GLY A 73 0.65 6.37 12.83
N VAL A 74 0.13 7.32 12.06
CA VAL A 74 -0.76 7.07 10.90
C VAL A 74 -0.19 7.62 9.59
N TYR A 75 -0.58 7.01 8.48
CA TYR A 75 -0.32 7.49 7.13
C TYR A 75 -1.50 8.31 6.61
N GLN A 76 -1.19 9.36 5.87
CA GLN A 76 -2.14 10.28 5.22
C GLN A 76 -1.65 10.60 3.80
N LEU A 77 -2.57 10.93 2.88
CA LEU A 77 -2.16 11.49 1.59
C LEU A 77 -1.49 12.85 1.81
N TYR A 78 -0.36 13.06 1.13
CA TYR A 78 0.27 14.37 1.09
C TYR A 78 -0.64 15.32 0.29
N LYS A 79 -0.94 16.50 0.84
CA LYS A 79 -1.79 17.53 0.21
C LYS A 79 -0.94 18.53 -0.57
#